data_AF-A0A0H3B742-F1
#
_entry.id   AF-A0A0H3B742-F1
#
_cell.length_a   1.000
_cell.length_b   1.000
_cell.length_c   1.000
_cell.angle_alpha   90.00
_cell.angle_beta   90.00
_cell.angle_gamma   90.00
#
_symmetry.space_group_name_H-M   'P 1'
#
loop_
_entity.id
_entity.type
_entity.pdbx_description
1 polymer ?
#
loop_
_entity_poly.entity_id
_entity_poly.type
_entity_poly.pdbx_seq_one_letter_code
_entity_poly.pdbx_strand_id
1 'polypeptide(L)'
;MTNFKPNWDKSNNTLTVPPDISKNGDYHVIPLCHSAISVLEEMERRYPDSPYLFPAETKEGHLLTSEFAKQINKFCKRTEFKKFTPRDIRRTFKTLGGDMGISSELRDRLQNHKKPGVSSKHYDRYDYLKEKREAVILWEGRILQMFNQPK
;
A
#
# COMPACT_ATOMS: atom_id res chain seq x y z
N MET A 1 -6.84 -1.29 -13.23
CA MET A 1 -6.97 -1.52 -11.76
C MET A 1 -5.60 -1.86 -11.20
N THR A 2 -5.23 -1.51 -9.97
CA THR A 2 -3.86 -1.75 -9.45
C THR A 2 -3.55 -3.22 -9.18
N ASN A 3 -4.58 -4.04 -9.00
CA ASN A 3 -4.52 -5.44 -8.55
C ASN A 3 -4.02 -6.46 -9.61
N PHE A 4 -3.39 -6.02 -10.70
CA PHE A 4 -2.89 -6.91 -11.75
C PHE A 4 -1.42 -7.28 -11.52
N LYS A 5 -1.04 -8.55 -11.78
CA LYS A 5 0.34 -9.03 -11.64
C LYS A 5 1.36 -8.21 -12.46
N PRO A 6 1.09 -7.80 -13.72
CA PRO A 6 1.99 -6.94 -14.48
C PRO A 6 2.35 -5.59 -13.83
N ASN A 7 1.57 -5.12 -12.85
CA ASN A 7 1.91 -3.90 -12.13
C ASN A 7 3.00 -4.11 -11.05
N TRP A 8 3.31 -5.36 -10.71
CA TRP A 8 4.33 -5.71 -9.73
C TRP A 8 5.66 -6.01 -10.43
N ASP A 9 6.62 -5.12 -10.26
CA ASP A 9 8.00 -5.32 -10.71
C ASP A 9 8.80 -5.97 -9.58
N LYS A 10 9.08 -7.26 -9.75
CA LYS A 10 9.85 -8.07 -8.80
C LYS A 10 11.32 -7.69 -8.74
N SER A 11 11.89 -7.23 -9.86
CA SER A 11 13.31 -6.89 -9.91
C SER A 11 13.58 -5.61 -9.14
N ASN A 12 12.65 -4.65 -9.21
CA ASN A 12 12.76 -3.37 -8.53
C ASN A 12 12.01 -3.29 -7.20
N ASN A 13 11.29 -4.34 -6.82
CA ASN A 13 10.45 -4.39 -5.62
C ASN A 13 9.45 -3.22 -5.55
N THR A 14 8.70 -3.02 -6.63
CA THR A 14 7.73 -1.93 -6.76
C THR A 14 6.38 -2.42 -7.26
N LEU A 15 5.32 -1.73 -6.83
CA LEU A 15 3.98 -1.83 -7.38
C LEU A 15 3.62 -0.50 -8.04
N THR A 16 3.26 -0.54 -9.32
CA THR A 16 2.97 0.66 -10.10
C THR A 16 1.46 0.82 -10.32
N VAL A 17 0.96 2.02 -10.03
CA VAL A 17 -0.40 2.44 -10.38
C VAL A 17 -0.30 3.30 -11.65
N PRO A 18 -0.65 2.76 -12.83
CA PRO A 18 -0.52 3.53 -14.07
C PRO A 18 -1.53 4.68 -14.20
N PRO A 19 -1.28 5.64 -15.12
CA PRO A 19 -2.09 6.84 -15.31
C PRO A 19 -3.59 6.60 -15.50
N ASP A 20 -3.95 5.55 -16.24
CA ASP A 20 -5.34 5.16 -16.56
C ASP A 20 -6.18 4.85 -15.32
N ILE A 21 -5.54 4.52 -14.20
CA ILE A 21 -6.19 4.19 -12.93
C ILE A 21 -5.80 5.13 -11.78
N SER A 22 -4.78 5.95 -11.96
CA SER A 22 -4.32 6.91 -10.97
C SER A 22 -5.29 8.09 -10.90
N LYS A 23 -5.70 8.48 -9.68
CA LYS A 23 -6.55 9.67 -9.45
C LYS A 23 -5.98 10.96 -10.06
N ASN A 24 -4.65 11.03 -10.17
CA ASN A 24 -3.96 12.22 -10.60
C ASN A 24 -3.59 12.20 -12.10
N GLY A 25 -3.83 11.09 -12.80
CA GLY A 25 -3.45 10.92 -14.21
C GLY A 25 -1.95 10.69 -14.42
N ASP A 26 -1.19 10.45 -13.35
CA ASP A 26 0.25 10.20 -13.37
C ASP A 26 0.59 8.81 -12.83
N TYR A 27 1.74 8.26 -13.24
CA TYR A 27 2.30 7.06 -12.64
C TYR A 27 2.54 7.26 -11.14
N HIS A 28 2.06 6.32 -10.33
CA HIS A 28 2.39 6.26 -8.91
C HIS A 28 3.10 4.95 -8.58
N VAL A 29 4.41 5.03 -8.40
CA VAL A 29 5.28 3.89 -8.09
C VAL A 29 5.43 3.77 -6.58
N ILE A 30 5.00 2.64 -6.04
CA ILE A 30 5.03 2.30 -4.61
C ILE A 30 6.16 1.29 -4.38
N PRO A 31 7.22 1.62 -3.61
CA PRO A 31 8.18 0.61 -3.21
C PRO A 31 7.55 -0.35 -2.19
N LEU A 32 7.92 -1.62 -2.30
CA LEU A 32 7.45 -2.70 -1.44
C LEU A 32 8.55 -3.07 -0.45
N CYS A 33 8.19 -3.19 0.84
CA CYS A 33 9.05 -3.79 1.84
C CYS A 33 9.07 -5.32 1.73
N HIS A 34 9.98 -5.97 2.46
CA HIS A 34 10.12 -7.43 2.44
C HIS A 34 8.81 -8.14 2.81
N SER A 35 8.13 -7.71 3.87
CA SER A 35 6.86 -8.29 4.32
C SER A 35 5.77 -8.17 3.26
N ALA A 36 5.73 -7.04 2.53
CA ALA A 36 4.76 -6.87 1.44
C ALA A 36 5.06 -7.80 0.27
N ILE A 37 6.34 -7.95 -0.10
CA ILE A 37 6.80 -8.88 -1.14
C ILE A 37 6.43 -10.31 -0.76
N SER A 38 6.73 -10.73 0.47
CA SER A 38 6.43 -12.09 0.96
C SER A 38 4.94 -12.43 0.85
N VAL A 39 4.05 -11.46 1.10
CA VAL A 39 2.59 -11.63 0.90
C VAL A 39 2.25 -11.80 -0.58
N LEU A 40 2.82 -10.99 -1.47
CA LEU A 40 2.56 -11.10 -2.92
C LEU A 40 3.08 -12.42 -3.50
N GLU A 41 4.27 -12.86 -3.07
CA GLU A 41 4.83 -14.15 -3.47
C GLU A 41 3.98 -15.32 -2.97
N GLU A 42 3.46 -15.24 -1.74
CA GLU A 42 2.52 -16.24 -1.23
C GLU A 42 1.24 -16.30 -2.07
N MET A 43 0.69 -15.15 -2.41
CA MET A 43 -0.50 -15.07 -3.26
C MET A 43 -0.23 -15.63 -4.66
N GLU A 44 0.93 -15.34 -5.24
CA GLU A 44 1.32 -15.90 -6.53
C GLU A 44 1.48 -17.41 -6.49
N ARG A 45 2.09 -17.97 -5.43
CA ARG A 45 2.19 -19.42 -5.24
C ARG A 45 0.83 -20.10 -5.08
N ARG A 46 -0.11 -19.46 -4.36
CA ARG A 46 -1.46 -19.99 -4.15
C ARG A 46 -2.31 -19.93 -5.42
N TYR A 47 -2.07 -18.92 -6.27
CA TYR A 47 -2.87 -18.66 -7.49
C TYR A 47 -1.96 -18.36 -8.68
N PRO A 48 -1.21 -19.36 -9.18
CA PRO A 48 -0.21 -19.15 -10.24
C PRO A 48 -0.85 -18.64 -11.54
N ASP A 49 -2.01 -19.18 -11.91
CA ASP A 49 -2.69 -18.89 -13.18
C ASP A 49 -3.56 -17.62 -13.15
N SER A 50 -3.76 -17.04 -11.96
CA SER A 50 -4.52 -15.79 -11.83
C SER A 50 -3.76 -14.61 -12.43
N PRO A 51 -4.39 -13.72 -13.22
CA PRO A 51 -3.76 -12.46 -13.64
C PRO A 51 -3.73 -11.40 -12.52
N TYR A 52 -4.45 -11.64 -11.41
CA TYR A 52 -4.56 -10.72 -10.28
C TYR A 52 -3.60 -11.06 -9.14
N LEU A 53 -3.14 -10.03 -8.42
CA LEU A 53 -2.35 -10.15 -7.19
C LEU A 53 -3.21 -10.72 -6.05
N PHE A 54 -4.46 -10.25 -5.93
CA PHE A 54 -5.45 -10.76 -4.97
C PHE A 54 -6.71 -11.24 -5.70
N PRO A 55 -6.72 -12.49 -6.20
CA PRO A 55 -7.91 -13.11 -6.79
C PRO A 55 -9.00 -13.35 -5.75
N ALA A 56 -10.25 -13.43 -6.22
CA ALA A 56 -11.41 -13.79 -5.40
C ALA A 56 -12.53 -14.31 -6.29
N GLU A 57 -13.45 -15.09 -5.71
CA GLU A 57 -14.67 -15.57 -6.38
C GLU A 57 -15.72 -14.46 -6.48
N THR A 58 -15.44 -13.46 -7.30
CA THR A 58 -16.33 -12.35 -7.64
C THR A 58 -16.59 -12.36 -9.15
N LYS A 59 -17.59 -11.60 -9.62
CA LYS A 59 -17.84 -11.45 -11.06
C LYS A 59 -16.63 -10.88 -11.79
N GLU A 60 -15.85 -10.05 -11.10
CA GLU A 60 -14.65 -9.40 -11.59
C GLU A 60 -13.40 -10.29 -11.50
N GLY A 61 -13.49 -11.47 -10.86
CA GLY A 61 -12.39 -12.43 -10.70
C GLY A 61 -11.32 -12.04 -9.68
N HIS A 62 -11.56 -10.97 -8.90
CA HIS A 62 -10.59 -10.46 -7.95
C HIS A 62 -11.23 -9.81 -6.72
N LEU A 63 -10.42 -9.58 -5.68
CA LEU A 63 -10.87 -8.96 -4.45
C LEU A 63 -11.36 -7.53 -4.72
N LEU A 64 -12.62 -7.26 -4.39
CA LEU A 64 -13.21 -5.94 -4.47
C LEU A 64 -12.90 -5.12 -3.21
N THR A 65 -12.74 -3.80 -3.36
CA THR A 65 -12.53 -2.89 -2.22
C THR A 65 -13.65 -2.98 -1.18
N SER A 66 -14.89 -3.14 -1.64
CA SER A 66 -16.06 -3.33 -0.77
C SER A 66 -15.98 -4.65 0.00
N GLU A 67 -15.47 -5.70 -0.63
CA GLU A 67 -15.30 -7.00 0.01
C GLU A 67 -14.20 -6.97 1.06
N PHE A 68 -13.07 -6.31 0.78
CA PHE A 68 -12.02 -6.10 1.78
C PHE A 68 -12.55 -5.39 3.04
N ALA A 69 -13.34 -4.33 2.87
CA ALA A 69 -13.97 -3.63 4.00
C ALA A 69 -14.95 -4.52 4.79
N LYS A 70 -15.73 -5.37 4.10
CA LYS A 70 -16.62 -6.35 4.75
C LYS A 70 -15.84 -7.38 5.55
N GLN A 71 -14.72 -7.89 5.03
CA GLN A 71 -13.90 -8.88 5.72
C GLN A 71 -13.25 -8.30 6.98
N ILE A 72 -12.78 -7.04 6.96
CA ILE A 72 -12.34 -6.34 8.17
C ILE A 72 -13.48 -6.21 9.19
N ASN A 73 -14.69 -5.86 8.75
CA ASN A 73 -15.84 -5.76 9.65
C ASN A 73 -16.17 -7.11 10.31
N LYS A 74 -16.17 -8.20 9.53
CA LYS A 74 -16.35 -9.57 10.05
C LYS A 74 -15.26 -9.94 11.06
N PHE A 75 -14.00 -9.61 10.77
CA PHE A 75 -12.88 -9.82 11.70
C PHE A 75 -13.14 -9.11 13.04
N CYS A 76 -13.46 -7.82 13.03
CA CYS A 76 -13.74 -7.04 14.24
C CYS A 76 -14.98 -7.52 15.01
N LYS A 77 -15.94 -8.18 14.36
CA LYS A 77 -17.11 -8.77 15.03
C LYS A 77 -16.81 -10.12 15.67
N ARG A 78 -15.94 -10.91 15.02
CA ARG A 78 -15.53 -12.24 15.48
C ARG A 78 -14.44 -12.18 16.55
N THR A 79 -13.78 -11.05 16.68
CA THR A 79 -12.72 -10.80 17.68
C THR A 79 -13.18 -9.69 18.62
N GLU A 80 -12.53 -9.53 19.77
CA GLU A 80 -12.75 -8.37 20.65
C GLU A 80 -12.06 -7.08 20.13
N PHE A 81 -11.66 -7.08 18.85
CA PHE A 81 -10.93 -5.97 18.26
C PHE A 81 -11.87 -4.79 17.99
N LYS A 82 -11.44 -3.59 18.38
CA LYS A 82 -12.20 -2.36 18.13
C LYS A 82 -12.45 -2.17 16.62
N LYS A 83 -13.68 -1.85 16.25
CA LYS A 83 -14.07 -1.62 14.85
C LYS A 83 -13.18 -0.56 14.19
N PHE A 84 -12.63 -0.90 13.03
CA PHE A 84 -11.89 -0.01 12.13
C PHE A 84 -12.21 -0.32 10.66
N THR A 85 -11.75 0.55 9.76
CA THR A 85 -11.95 0.45 8.29
C THR A 85 -10.61 0.49 7.56
N PRO A 86 -10.56 0.13 6.26
CA PRO A 86 -9.33 0.28 5.46
C PRO A 86 -8.76 1.71 5.49
N ARG A 87 -9.62 2.73 5.59
CA ARG A 87 -9.19 4.13 5.71
C ARG A 87 -8.39 4.37 6.97
N ASP A 88 -8.74 3.71 8.07
CA ASP A 88 -8.06 3.89 9.34
C ASP A 88 -6.63 3.32 9.30
N ILE A 89 -6.38 2.24 8.56
CA ILE A 89 -5.01 1.74 8.29
C ILE A 89 -4.15 2.86 7.67
N ARG A 90 -4.69 3.57 6.68
CA ARG A 90 -4.00 4.69 6.03
C ARG A 90 -3.74 5.87 6.97
N ARG A 91 -4.69 6.16 7.87
CA ARG A 91 -4.56 7.23 8.88
C ARG A 91 -3.53 6.85 9.93
N THR A 92 -3.51 5.59 10.37
CA THR A 92 -2.51 5.06 11.30
C THR A 92 -1.10 5.23 10.74
N PHE A 93 -0.86 4.86 9.47
CA PHE A 93 0.44 5.14 8.82
C PHE A 93 0.79 6.62 8.83
N LYS A 94 -0.18 7.51 8.56
CA LYS A 94 0.07 8.95 8.58
C LYS A 94 0.51 9.41 9.97
N THR A 95 -0.20 9.03 11.02
CA THR A 95 0.13 9.43 12.39
C THR A 95 1.46 8.84 12.85
N LEU A 96 1.59 7.50 12.80
CA LEU A 96 2.79 6.82 13.29
C LEU A 96 4.01 7.11 12.42
N GLY A 97 3.85 7.24 11.11
CA GLY A 97 4.94 7.66 10.24
C GLY A 97 5.46 9.07 10.59
N GLY A 98 4.58 9.96 11.06
CA GLY A 98 5.01 11.28 11.55
C GLY A 98 5.82 11.20 12.84
N ASP A 99 5.38 10.36 13.78
CA ASP A 99 6.10 10.05 15.02
C ASP A 99 7.50 9.45 14.74
N MET A 100 7.61 8.67 13.67
CA MET A 100 8.87 8.09 13.19
C MET A 100 9.75 9.07 12.40
N GLY A 101 9.36 10.35 12.28
CA GLY A 101 10.13 11.37 11.57
C GLY A 101 9.95 11.39 10.05
N ILE A 102 9.04 10.58 9.49
CA ILE A 102 8.74 10.62 8.05
C ILE A 102 8.02 11.92 7.73
N SER A 103 8.59 12.74 6.85
CA SER A 103 8.04 14.07 6.52
C SER A 103 6.59 13.97 6.03
N SER A 104 5.81 15.03 6.26
CA SER A 104 4.42 15.11 5.76
C SER A 104 4.36 14.91 4.25
N GLU A 105 5.30 15.53 3.54
CA GLU A 105 5.49 15.45 2.10
C GLU A 105 5.72 14.01 1.64
N LEU A 106 6.67 13.28 2.25
CA LEU A 106 6.97 11.90 1.87
C LEU A 106 5.80 10.96 2.17
N ARG A 107 5.12 11.17 3.31
CA ARG A 107 3.88 10.44 3.64
C ARG A 107 2.77 10.72 2.62
N ASP A 108 2.67 11.95 2.09
CA ASP A 108 1.69 12.33 1.05
C ASP A 108 2.03 11.70 -0.30
N ARG A 109 3.31 11.70 -0.69
CA ARG A 109 3.81 11.04 -1.90
C ARG A 109 3.50 9.55 -1.88
N LEU A 110 3.83 8.84 -0.80
CA LEU A 110 3.51 7.41 -0.64
C LEU A 110 2.00 7.12 -0.77
N GLN A 111 1.17 8.07 -0.34
CA GLN A 111 -0.28 7.99 -0.34
C GLN A 111 -0.96 8.57 -1.60
N ASN A 112 -0.18 8.90 -2.63
CA ASN A 112 -0.63 9.52 -3.88
C ASN A 112 -1.52 10.77 -3.66
N HIS A 113 -1.19 11.56 -2.65
CA HIS A 113 -1.86 12.83 -2.40
C HIS A 113 -1.33 13.91 -3.34
N LYS A 114 -2.26 14.73 -3.86
CA LYS A 114 -1.88 15.88 -4.69
C LYS A 114 -1.05 16.84 -3.85
N LYS A 115 0.11 17.25 -4.39
CA LYS A 115 0.93 18.29 -3.79
C LYS A 115 0.20 19.63 -3.91
N PRO A 116 0.10 20.41 -2.82
CA PRO A 116 -0.33 21.80 -2.93
C PRO A 116 0.78 22.64 -3.57
N GLY A 117 0.41 23.56 -4.48
CA GLY A 117 1.31 24.57 -5.03
C GLY A 117 1.81 24.32 -6.46
N VAL A 118 1.80 25.40 -7.27
CA VAL A 118 2.14 25.42 -8.70
C VAL A 118 3.60 25.02 -8.96
N SER A 119 4.51 25.33 -8.03
CA SER A 119 5.95 25.01 -8.15
C SER A 119 6.23 23.50 -8.28
N SER A 120 5.56 22.69 -7.46
CA SER A 120 5.73 21.24 -7.47
C SER A 120 5.23 20.55 -8.76
N LYS A 121 4.32 21.21 -9.50
CA LYS A 121 3.74 20.70 -10.75
C LYS A 121 4.68 20.91 -11.95
N HIS A 122 5.52 21.94 -11.92
CA HIS A 122 6.37 22.32 -13.06
C HIS A 122 7.85 21.95 -12.89
N TYR A 123 8.34 21.88 -11.65
CA TYR A 123 9.79 21.79 -11.39
C TYR A 123 10.24 20.48 -10.72
N ASP A 124 9.35 19.77 -10.04
CA ASP A 124 9.72 18.56 -9.30
C ASP A 124 9.53 17.30 -10.15
N ARG A 125 10.59 16.94 -10.88
CA ARG A 125 10.66 15.72 -11.72
C ARG A 125 11.30 14.53 -11.01
N TYR A 126 11.73 14.69 -9.75
CA TYR A 126 12.34 13.61 -9.00
C TYR A 126 11.24 12.65 -8.53
N ASP A 127 11.47 11.33 -8.66
CA ASP A 127 10.46 10.32 -8.35
C ASP A 127 10.40 9.95 -6.86
N TYR A 128 11.40 10.41 -6.08
CA TYR A 128 11.62 10.13 -4.66
C TYR A 128 11.63 8.64 -4.34
N LEU A 129 12.00 7.77 -5.29
CA LEU A 129 11.90 6.34 -5.08
C LEU A 129 12.82 5.87 -3.96
N LYS A 130 14.01 6.47 -3.85
CA LYS A 130 14.96 6.20 -2.77
C LYS A 130 14.36 6.51 -1.39
N GLU A 131 13.84 7.71 -1.21
CA GLU A 131 13.27 8.18 0.07
C GLU A 131 11.99 7.40 0.40
N LYS A 132 11.16 7.10 -0.61
CA LYS A 132 9.98 6.25 -0.42
C LYS A 132 10.37 4.84 0.05
N ARG A 133 11.47 4.26 -0.45
CA ARG A 133 11.99 2.95 0.00
C ARG A 133 12.42 3.02 1.47
N GLU A 134 13.21 4.03 1.83
CA GLU A 134 13.65 4.25 3.21
C GLU A 134 12.46 4.38 4.18
N ALA A 135 11.44 5.16 3.80
CA ALA A 135 10.22 5.33 4.60
C ALA A 135 9.41 4.04 4.77
N VAL A 136 9.31 3.22 3.72
CA VAL A 136 8.56 1.94 3.76
C VAL A 136 9.32 0.88 4.57
N ILE A 137 10.66 0.86 4.52
CA ILE A 137 11.50 0.01 5.38
C ILE A 137 11.38 0.44 6.85
N LEU A 138 11.43 1.74 7.12
CA LEU A 138 11.27 2.25 8.48
C LEU A 138 9.88 1.87 9.05
N TRP A 139 8.83 2.03 8.24
CA TRP A 139 7.47 1.60 8.56
C TRP A 139 7.35 0.10 8.84
N GLU A 140 7.94 -0.74 8.00
CA GLU A 140 7.99 -2.19 8.23
C GLU A 140 8.64 -2.53 9.57
N GLY A 141 9.82 -1.95 9.85
CA GLY A 141 10.53 -2.20 11.10
C GLY A 141 9.68 -1.87 12.33
N ARG A 142 8.92 -0.76 12.27
CA ARG A 142 8.01 -0.38 13.36
C ARG A 142 6.87 -1.38 13.55
N ILE A 143 6.26 -1.88 12.47
CA ILE A 143 5.20 -2.91 12.55
C ILE A 143 5.77 -4.19 13.16
N LEU A 144 6.92 -4.66 12.66
CA LEU A 144 7.53 -5.91 13.13
C LEU A 144 7.92 -5.84 14.62
N GLN A 145 8.38 -4.69 15.09
CA GLN A 145 8.63 -4.45 16.51
C GLN A 145 7.35 -4.59 17.36
N MET A 146 6.19 -4.15 16.85
CA MET A 146 4.92 -4.29 17.58
C MET A 146 4.47 -5.75 17.71
N PHE A 147 4.80 -6.62 16.76
CA PHE A 147 4.49 -8.05 16.85
C PHE A 147 5.33 -8.80 17.88
N ASN A 148 6.56 -8.34 18.12
CA ASN A 148 7.53 -9.02 18.99
C ASN A 148 7.50 -8.50 20.44
N GLN A 149 6.56 -7.61 20.80
CA GLN A 149 6.42 -7.15 22.17
C GLN A 149 5.71 -8.22 23.01
N PRO A 150 6.26 -8.62 24.18
CA PRO A 150 5.53 -9.47 25.10
C PRO A 150 4.22 -8.77 25.50
N LYS A 151 3.12 -9.52 25.46
CA LYS A 151 1.80 -9.05 25.90
C LYS A 151 1.79 -8.80 27.40
#